data_AF-A0AAJ5LFB4-F1
#
_entry.id   AF-A0AAJ5LFB4-F1
#
_cell.length_a   1.000
_cell.length_b   1.000
_cell.length_c   1.000
_cell.angle_alpha   90.00
_cell.angle_beta   90.00
_cell.angle_gamma   90.00
#
_symmetry.space_group_name_H-M   'P 1'
#
loop_
_entity.id
_entity.type
_entity.pdbx_description
1 polymer ?
#
loop_
_entity_poly.entity_id
_entity_poly.type
_entity_poly.pdbx_seq_one_letter_code
_entity_poly.pdbx_strand_id
1 'polypeptide(L)'
;MSETQHNLSTSAGGRGYLVDYFQTKLGRYDFTRYIRDRLAADFACILSQHLTKEQAETDNMRAELQALRADRTAGWRCFHCGEHFLDEAAAALHFGTHEMQSPACLIDVAEYREMEARMRSYNDEDAEIHRAMARQRTQHQLELRRAEEQGYSRGLKDAADAMERQQSLHQLELSRAEGLGYSRGLKEATEQILDKQMQED
;
A
#
# COMPACT_ATOMS: atom_id res chain seq x y z
N MET A 1 49.24 -21.48 -29.83
CA MET A 1 48.78 -22.85 -30.13
C MET A 1 48.38 -22.83 -31.60
N SER A 2 49.11 -23.54 -32.47
CA SER A 2 48.83 -23.51 -33.91
C SER A 2 47.56 -24.32 -34.17
N GLU A 3 46.42 -23.64 -34.34
CA GLU A 3 45.28 -24.23 -35.05
C GLU A 3 45.66 -24.31 -36.51
N THR A 4 46.43 -25.34 -36.86
CA THR A 4 46.65 -25.69 -38.26
C THR A 4 45.34 -26.31 -38.73
N GLN A 5 44.55 -25.57 -39.49
CA GLN A 5 43.27 -26.04 -39.99
C GLN A 5 43.52 -27.16 -41.02
N HIS A 6 43.40 -28.42 -40.59
CA HIS A 6 43.62 -29.58 -41.43
C HIS A 6 42.40 -29.86 -42.31
N ASN A 7 42.60 -30.04 -43.62
CA ASN A 7 41.53 -30.49 -44.51
C ASN A 7 41.32 -32.01 -44.38
N LEU A 8 40.35 -32.41 -43.57
CA LEU A 8 40.05 -33.82 -43.24
C LEU A 8 39.46 -34.64 -44.40
N SER A 9 39.17 -34.01 -45.54
CA SER A 9 38.79 -34.73 -46.77
C SER A 9 39.99 -35.26 -47.55
N THR A 10 41.21 -34.89 -47.13
CA THR A 10 42.47 -35.32 -47.76
C THR A 10 43.28 -36.21 -46.83
N SER A 11 44.02 -37.15 -47.39
CA SER A 11 44.88 -38.06 -46.63
C SER A 11 45.99 -37.33 -45.86
N ALA A 12 46.57 -36.30 -46.47
CA ALA A 12 47.57 -35.44 -45.82
C ALA A 12 46.98 -34.69 -44.63
N GLY A 13 45.77 -34.13 -44.78
CA GLY A 13 45.07 -33.43 -43.69
C GLY A 13 44.63 -34.37 -42.56
N GLY A 14 44.06 -35.54 -42.87
CA GLY A 14 43.68 -36.52 -41.86
C GLY A 14 44.88 -37.04 -41.04
N ARG A 15 46.00 -37.34 -41.71
CA ARG A 15 47.26 -37.73 -41.04
C ARG A 15 47.83 -36.58 -40.22
N GLY A 16 47.82 -35.36 -40.74
CA GLY A 16 48.26 -34.15 -40.03
C GLY A 16 47.49 -33.94 -38.73
N TYR A 17 46.16 -34.00 -38.79
CA TYR A 17 45.29 -33.91 -37.62
C TYR A 17 45.60 -35.01 -36.58
N LEU A 18 45.76 -36.26 -37.02
CA LEU A 18 46.07 -37.36 -36.09
C LEU A 18 47.43 -37.20 -35.40
N VAL A 19 48.45 -36.68 -36.10
CA VAL A 19 49.73 -36.35 -35.46
C VAL A 19 49.51 -35.33 -34.35
N ASP A 20 48.81 -34.24 -34.64
CA ASP A 20 48.58 -33.18 -33.66
C ASP A 20 47.71 -33.67 -32.51
N TYR A 21 46.69 -34.49 -32.78
CA TYR A 21 45.85 -35.12 -31.77
C TYR A 21 46.67 -36.01 -30.83
N PHE A 22 47.52 -36.90 -31.37
CA PHE A 22 48.35 -37.79 -30.56
C PHE A 22 49.34 -37.00 -29.70
N GLN A 23 49.94 -35.95 -30.25
CA GLN A 23 50.89 -35.13 -29.50
C GLN A 23 50.21 -34.28 -28.42
N THR A 24 49.09 -33.63 -28.74
CA THR A 24 48.46 -32.64 -27.85
C THR A 24 47.47 -33.25 -26.86
N LYS A 25 46.64 -34.20 -27.31
CA LYS A 25 45.59 -34.82 -26.48
C LYS A 25 46.08 -36.07 -25.76
N LEU A 26 46.92 -36.87 -26.41
CA LEU A 26 47.45 -38.12 -25.83
C LEU A 26 48.88 -37.99 -25.29
N GLY A 27 49.61 -36.92 -25.59
CA GLY A 27 51.01 -36.73 -25.17
C GLY A 27 51.98 -37.72 -25.82
N ARG A 28 51.62 -38.31 -26.97
CA ARG A 28 52.38 -39.37 -27.66
C ARG A 28 53.00 -38.86 -28.95
N TYR A 29 54.33 -38.73 -28.95
CA TYR A 29 55.11 -38.20 -30.08
C TYR A 29 55.74 -39.30 -30.95
N ASP A 30 55.78 -40.53 -30.44
CA ASP A 30 56.42 -41.70 -31.06
C ASP A 30 55.72 -42.17 -32.35
N PHE A 31 54.44 -41.88 -32.50
CA PHE A 31 53.66 -42.30 -33.67
C PHE A 31 53.73 -41.34 -34.85
N THR A 32 54.37 -40.18 -34.72
CA THR A 32 54.31 -39.14 -35.76
C THR A 32 54.78 -39.62 -37.12
N ARG A 33 55.92 -40.32 -37.19
CA ARG A 33 56.45 -40.87 -38.45
C ARG A 33 55.54 -41.96 -39.01
N TYR A 34 55.04 -42.85 -38.16
CA TYR A 34 54.13 -43.91 -38.57
C TYR A 34 52.82 -43.34 -39.16
N ILE A 35 52.22 -42.36 -38.48
CA ILE A 35 50.98 -41.73 -38.93
C ILE A 35 51.19 -41.02 -40.27
N ARG A 36 52.30 -40.31 -40.44
CA ARG A 36 52.59 -39.58 -41.69
C ARG A 36 52.88 -40.50 -42.87
N ASP A 37 53.67 -41.55 -42.65
CA ASP A 37 54.28 -42.31 -43.74
C ASP A 37 53.60 -43.65 -44.00
N ARG A 38 52.99 -44.27 -42.98
CA ARG A 38 52.55 -45.68 -43.03
C ARG A 38 51.07 -45.91 -42.73
N LEU A 39 50.40 -45.01 -42.01
CA LEU A 39 48.98 -45.17 -41.71
C LEU A 39 48.15 -45.10 -42.99
N ALA A 40 47.26 -46.06 -43.22
CA ALA A 40 46.40 -46.07 -44.40
C ALA A 40 45.62 -44.75 -44.56
N ALA A 41 45.55 -44.25 -45.80
CA ALA A 41 45.05 -42.91 -46.10
C ALA A 41 43.55 -42.74 -45.78
N ASP A 42 42.76 -43.74 -46.17
CA ASP A 42 41.34 -43.87 -45.88
C ASP A 42 41.07 -43.93 -44.37
N PHE A 43 41.84 -44.75 -43.66
CA PHE A 43 41.74 -44.87 -42.21
C PHE A 43 42.07 -43.56 -41.50
N ALA A 44 43.11 -42.85 -41.95
CA ALA A 44 43.49 -41.56 -41.39
C ALA A 44 42.36 -40.51 -41.56
N CYS A 45 41.76 -40.44 -42.75
CA CYS A 45 40.63 -39.54 -43.01
C CYS A 45 39.43 -39.89 -42.11
N ILE A 46 38.96 -41.14 -42.13
CA ILE A 46 37.75 -41.56 -41.39
C ILE A 46 37.95 -41.37 -39.89
N LEU A 47 39.11 -41.79 -39.35
CA LEU A 47 39.39 -41.63 -37.93
C LEU A 47 39.46 -40.16 -37.53
N SER A 48 40.13 -39.31 -38.33
CA SER A 48 40.20 -37.87 -38.03
C SER A 48 38.82 -37.21 -38.02
N GLN A 49 37.93 -37.57 -38.96
CA GLN A 49 36.56 -37.05 -39.01
C GLN A 49 35.73 -37.52 -37.82
N HIS A 50 35.87 -38.78 -37.43
CA HIS A 50 35.17 -39.34 -36.28
C HIS A 50 35.61 -38.66 -34.96
N LEU A 51 36.92 -38.54 -34.73
CA LEU A 51 37.45 -37.87 -33.54
C LEU A 51 37.05 -36.39 -33.49
N THR A 52 37.02 -35.69 -34.63
CA THR A 52 36.58 -34.29 -34.70
C THR A 52 35.09 -34.17 -34.35
N LYS A 53 34.27 -35.13 -34.80
CA LYS A 53 32.85 -35.16 -34.46
C LYS A 53 32.63 -35.39 -32.95
N GLU A 54 33.33 -36.36 -32.36
CA GLU A 54 33.26 -36.61 -30.92
C GLU A 54 33.72 -35.38 -30.12
N GLN A 55 34.79 -34.71 -30.55
CA GLN A 55 35.24 -33.46 -29.92
C GLN A 55 34.16 -32.38 -29.98
N ALA A 56 33.54 -32.17 -31.15
CA ALA A 56 32.46 -31.20 -31.30
C ALA A 56 31.26 -31.50 -30.39
N GLU A 57 30.88 -32.77 -30.23
CA GLU A 57 29.83 -33.18 -29.29
C GLU A 57 30.22 -32.87 -27.84
N THR A 58 31.46 -33.14 -27.44
CA THR A 58 31.94 -32.82 -26.09
C THR A 58 32.02 -31.31 -25.82
N ASP A 59 32.43 -30.53 -26.81
CA ASP A 59 32.53 -29.07 -26.70
C ASP A 59 31.15 -28.43 -26.64
N ASN A 60 30.19 -28.93 -27.41
CA ASN A 60 28.77 -28.52 -27.32
C ASN A 60 28.20 -28.80 -25.92
N MET A 61 28.41 -30.01 -25.39
CA MET A 61 27.96 -30.38 -24.05
C MET A 61 28.58 -29.47 -22.97
N ARG A 62 29.87 -29.16 -23.11
CA ARG A 62 30.57 -28.23 -22.20
C ARG A 62 30.00 -26.82 -22.31
N ALA A 63 29.73 -26.32 -23.52
CA ALA A 63 29.15 -25.01 -23.75
C ALA A 63 27.74 -24.90 -23.16
N GLU A 64 26.91 -25.93 -23.31
CA GLU A 64 25.55 -26.00 -22.74
C GLU A 64 25.59 -25.96 -21.21
N LEU A 65 26.47 -26.76 -20.59
CA LEU A 65 26.70 -26.71 -19.14
C LEU A 65 27.19 -25.34 -18.67
N GLN A 66 28.01 -24.66 -19.46
CA GLN A 66 28.50 -23.33 -19.14
C GLN A 66 27.39 -22.27 -19.26
N ALA A 67 26.53 -22.36 -20.27
CA ALA A 67 25.37 -21.50 -20.44
C ALA A 67 24.37 -21.65 -19.27
N LEU A 68 24.07 -22.89 -18.86
CA LEU A 68 23.21 -23.17 -17.70
C LEU A 68 23.78 -22.59 -16.40
N ARG A 69 25.11 -22.61 -16.23
CA ARG A 69 25.77 -21.96 -15.08
C ARG A 69 25.66 -20.43 -15.15
N ALA A 70 25.84 -19.85 -16.34
CA ALA A 70 25.73 -18.41 -16.54
C ALA A 70 24.32 -17.91 -16.22
N ASP A 71 23.30 -18.64 -16.65
CA ASP A 71 21.90 -18.37 -16.35
C ASP A 71 21.61 -18.38 -14.84
N ARG A 72 22.15 -19.36 -14.10
CA ARG A 72 22.06 -19.40 -12.63
C ARG A 72 22.85 -18.29 -11.92
N THR A 73 23.71 -17.57 -12.63
CA THR A 73 24.44 -16.39 -12.10
C THR A 73 23.88 -15.07 -12.60
N ALA A 74 22.88 -15.10 -13.48
CA ALA A 74 22.13 -13.93 -13.93
C ALA A 74 21.21 -13.46 -12.80
N GLY A 75 21.81 -12.73 -11.86
CA GLY A 75 21.12 -12.13 -10.72
C GLY A 75 21.68 -10.74 -10.44
N TRP A 76 20.99 -9.99 -9.59
CA TRP A 76 21.37 -8.64 -9.20
C TRP A 76 22.50 -8.67 -8.18
N ARG A 77 23.49 -7.78 -8.31
CA ARG A 77 24.61 -7.71 -7.36
C ARG A 77 24.73 -6.29 -6.83
N CYS A 78 24.77 -6.14 -5.50
CA CYS A 78 24.95 -4.83 -4.90
C CYS A 78 26.40 -4.39 -5.03
N PHE A 79 26.63 -3.18 -5.54
CA PHE A 79 27.97 -2.62 -5.67
C PHE A 79 28.60 -2.22 -4.33
N HIS A 80 27.79 -1.90 -3.32
CA HIS A 80 28.28 -1.41 -2.02
C HIS A 80 28.74 -2.53 -1.08
N CYS A 81 27.96 -3.60 -0.96
CA CYS A 81 28.28 -4.74 -0.07
C CYS A 81 28.72 -6.00 -0.83
N GLY A 82 28.56 -6.06 -2.15
CA GLY A 82 28.91 -7.23 -2.97
C GLY A 82 27.90 -8.38 -2.93
N GLU A 83 26.81 -8.24 -2.18
CA GLU A 83 25.78 -9.27 -2.05
C GLU A 83 25.09 -9.57 -3.39
N HIS A 84 24.78 -10.85 -3.63
CA HIS A 84 24.19 -11.33 -4.89
C HIS A 84 22.81 -11.90 -4.64
N PHE A 85 21.84 -11.38 -5.37
CA PHE A 85 20.43 -11.71 -5.28
C PHE A 85 20.02 -12.46 -6.54
N LEU A 86 19.51 -13.68 -6.35
CA LEU A 86 18.92 -14.49 -7.43
C LEU A 86 17.41 -14.28 -7.54
N ASP A 87 16.81 -13.70 -6.50
CA ASP A 87 15.38 -13.45 -6.40
C ASP A 87 15.10 -11.95 -6.48
N GLU A 88 14.08 -11.60 -7.27
CA GLU A 88 13.68 -10.22 -7.50
C GLU A 88 13.16 -9.59 -6.20
N ALA A 89 12.40 -10.32 -5.39
CA ALA A 89 11.87 -9.80 -4.12
C ALA A 89 13.00 -9.48 -3.12
N ALA A 90 14.02 -10.34 -3.06
CA ALA A 90 15.21 -10.10 -2.24
C ALA A 90 16.01 -8.89 -2.74
N ALA A 91 16.17 -8.74 -4.06
CA ALA A 91 16.80 -7.57 -4.64
C ALA A 91 16.01 -6.28 -4.33
N ALA A 92 14.69 -6.29 -4.46
CA ALA A 92 13.83 -5.15 -4.17
C ALA A 92 13.88 -4.73 -2.70
N LEU A 93 14.01 -5.67 -1.76
CA LEU A 93 14.20 -5.35 -0.35
C LEU A 93 15.53 -4.63 -0.09
N HIS A 94 16.57 -4.99 -0.83
CA HIS A 94 17.90 -4.42 -0.67
C HIS A 94 18.07 -3.08 -1.40
N PHE A 95 17.67 -2.98 -2.67
CA PHE A 95 17.82 -1.77 -3.48
C PHE A 95 16.69 -0.78 -3.29
N GLY A 96 15.52 -1.27 -2.86
CA GLY A 96 14.30 -0.50 -2.83
C GLY A 96 13.37 -0.78 -4.02
N THR A 97 12.19 -0.16 -3.99
CA THR A 97 11.14 -0.31 -5.02
C THR A 97 11.26 0.70 -6.16
N HIS A 98 12.14 1.70 -6.04
CA HIS A 98 12.38 2.71 -7.08
C HIS A 98 13.84 3.20 -7.08
N GLU A 99 14.29 3.72 -8.22
CA GLU A 99 15.70 4.02 -8.52
C GLU A 99 16.39 5.01 -7.56
N MET A 100 15.60 5.87 -6.92
CA MET A 100 16.11 6.90 -6.00
C MET A 100 16.21 6.44 -4.53
N GLN A 101 15.83 5.20 -4.20
CA GLN A 101 15.97 4.71 -2.82
C GLN A 101 17.43 4.40 -2.52
N SER A 102 17.85 4.73 -1.30
CA SER A 102 19.14 4.29 -0.78
C SER A 102 19.08 2.79 -0.53
N PRO A 103 20.06 2.02 -1.02
CA PRO A 103 20.18 0.61 -0.69
C PRO A 103 20.28 0.37 0.82
N ALA A 104 19.69 -0.73 1.29
CA ALA A 104 19.64 -1.10 2.70
C ALA A 104 21.02 -1.21 3.35
N CYS A 105 22.06 -1.63 2.61
CA CYS A 105 23.42 -1.72 3.15
C CYS A 105 24.07 -0.37 3.47
N LEU A 106 23.53 0.75 2.97
CA LEU A 106 24.00 2.09 3.29
C LEU A 106 23.25 2.72 4.46
N ILE A 107 22.13 2.13 4.90
CA ILE A 107 21.35 2.64 6.02
C ILE A 107 22.15 2.41 7.30
N ASP A 108 22.50 3.49 7.98
CA ASP A 108 23.21 3.44 9.25
C ASP A 108 22.27 3.01 10.38
N VAL A 109 22.80 2.28 11.36
CA VAL A 109 22.08 1.91 12.59
C VAL A 109 21.62 3.16 13.33
N ALA A 110 22.41 4.23 13.35
CA ALA A 110 22.00 5.49 13.97
C ALA A 110 20.75 6.07 13.31
N GLU A 111 20.74 6.15 11.98
CA GLU A 111 19.59 6.61 11.19
C GLU A 111 18.36 5.71 11.41
N TYR A 112 18.55 4.40 11.47
CA TYR A 112 17.47 3.46 11.79
C TYR A 112 16.84 3.74 13.17
N ARG A 113 17.67 4.00 14.19
CA ARG A 113 17.19 4.34 15.55
C ARG A 113 16.47 5.68 15.60
N GLU A 114 16.92 6.67 14.85
CA GLU A 114 16.23 7.96 14.73
C GLU A 114 14.86 7.79 14.07
N MET A 115 14.76 6.97 13.02
CA MET A 115 13.50 6.65 12.37
C MET A 115 12.53 5.93 13.33
N GLU A 116 13.01 4.96 14.12
CA GLU A 116 12.21 4.30 15.16
C GLU A 116 11.70 5.30 16.21
N ALA A 117 12.55 6.22 16.67
CA ALA A 117 12.18 7.23 17.66
C ALA A 117 11.12 8.20 17.11
N ARG A 118 11.29 8.65 15.87
CA ARG A 118 10.33 9.52 15.18
C ARG A 118 8.96 8.85 15.03
N MET A 119 8.91 7.58 14.62
CA MET A 119 7.62 6.87 14.51
C MET A 119 6.93 6.68 15.87
N ARG A 120 7.69 6.46 16.95
CA ARG A 120 7.10 6.44 18.30
C ARG A 120 6.51 7.79 18.69
N SER A 121 7.22 8.89 18.43
CA SER A 121 6.72 10.25 18.72
C SER A 121 5.39 10.51 18.02
N TYR A 122 5.29 10.22 16.72
CA TYR A 122 4.03 10.41 15.98
C TYR A 122 2.88 9.56 16.53
N ASN A 123 3.15 8.31 16.86
CA ASN A 123 2.12 7.44 17.44
C ASN A 123 1.65 7.94 18.82
N ASP A 124 2.56 8.45 19.64
CA ASP A 124 2.25 8.98 20.97
C ASP A 124 1.45 10.28 20.89
N GLU A 125 1.85 11.20 19.99
CA GLU A 125 1.13 12.44 19.69
C GLU A 125 -0.28 12.17 19.17
N ASP A 126 -0.44 11.26 18.21
CA ASP A 126 -1.74 10.84 17.68
C ASP A 126 -2.63 10.28 18.79
N ALA A 127 -2.07 9.47 19.68
CA ALA A 127 -2.81 8.92 20.80
C ALA A 127 -3.27 10.01 21.78
N GLU A 128 -2.47 11.05 22.00
CA GLU A 128 -2.86 12.20 22.81
C GLU A 128 -3.96 13.04 22.14
N ILE A 129 -3.84 13.31 20.83
CA ILE A 129 -4.83 14.05 20.05
C ILE A 129 -6.17 13.32 20.06
N HIS A 130 -6.19 12.00 19.83
CA HIS A 130 -7.41 11.19 19.93
C HIS A 130 -8.05 11.27 21.32
N ARG A 131 -7.25 11.20 22.39
CA ARG A 131 -7.75 11.37 23.77
C ARG A 131 -8.32 12.77 24.01
N ALA A 132 -7.67 13.82 23.51
CA ALA A 132 -8.15 15.19 23.63
C ALA A 132 -9.46 15.41 22.89
N MET A 133 -9.60 14.91 21.66
CA MET A 133 -10.84 14.98 20.88
C MET A 133 -11.99 14.25 21.58
N ALA A 134 -11.74 13.07 22.16
CA ALA A 134 -12.75 12.35 22.94
C ALA A 134 -13.24 13.15 24.16
N ARG A 135 -12.32 13.81 24.88
CA ARG A 135 -12.66 14.72 25.98
C ARG A 135 -13.51 15.89 25.51
N GLN A 136 -13.09 16.59 24.47
CA GLN A 136 -13.82 17.73 23.90
C GLN A 136 -15.23 17.34 23.45
N ARG A 137 -15.39 16.21 22.76
CA ARG A 137 -16.71 15.71 22.33
C ARG A 137 -17.62 15.44 23.52
N THR A 138 -17.09 14.80 24.56
CA THR A 138 -17.86 14.50 25.78
C THR A 138 -18.28 15.79 26.50
N GLN A 139 -17.35 16.74 26.66
CA GLN A 139 -17.62 18.02 27.28
C GLN A 139 -18.68 18.82 26.50
N HIS A 140 -18.56 18.89 25.18
CA HIS A 140 -19.53 19.57 24.34
C HIS A 140 -20.93 18.96 24.45
N GLN A 141 -21.04 17.63 24.50
CA GLN A 141 -22.33 16.96 24.71
C GLN A 141 -22.95 17.27 26.07
N LEU A 142 -22.13 17.38 27.12
CA LEU A 142 -22.59 17.80 28.44
C LEU A 142 -23.06 19.26 28.43
N GLU A 143 -22.34 20.15 27.75
CA GLU A 143 -22.70 21.56 27.61
C GLU A 143 -24.01 21.74 26.85
N LEU A 144 -24.22 20.99 25.76
CA LEU A 144 -25.48 20.97 25.01
C LEU A 144 -26.65 20.55 25.90
N ARG A 145 -26.52 19.46 26.65
CA ARG A 145 -27.58 19.01 27.57
C ARG A 145 -27.91 20.06 28.63
N ARG A 146 -26.90 20.69 29.23
CA ARG A 146 -27.13 21.76 30.23
C ARG A 146 -27.86 22.94 29.61
N ALA A 147 -27.50 23.34 28.39
CA ALA A 147 -28.18 24.41 27.68
C ALA A 147 -29.63 24.06 27.35
N GLU A 148 -29.88 22.81 26.92
CA GLU A 148 -31.23 22.28 26.69
C GLU A 148 -32.08 22.29 27.96
N GLU A 149 -31.56 21.79 29.08
CA GLU A 149 -32.25 21.77 30.38
C GLU A 149 -32.57 23.19 30.89
N GLN A 150 -31.62 24.13 30.73
CA GLN A 150 -31.85 25.54 31.04
C GLN A 150 -32.93 26.16 30.14
N GLY A 151 -32.91 25.86 28.84
CA GLY A 151 -33.93 26.30 27.91
C GLY A 151 -35.31 25.73 28.24
N TYR A 152 -35.37 24.43 28.57
CA TYR A 152 -36.60 23.74 28.92
C TYR A 152 -37.24 24.31 30.20
N SER A 153 -36.44 24.49 31.25
CA SER A 153 -36.92 25.08 32.52
C SER A 153 -37.42 26.51 32.34
N ARG A 154 -36.73 27.33 31.53
CA ARG A 154 -37.20 28.67 31.16
C ARG A 154 -38.51 28.61 30.38
N GLY A 155 -38.61 27.72 29.40
CA GLY A 155 -39.84 27.53 28.61
C GLY A 155 -41.04 27.10 29.45
N LEU A 156 -40.85 26.22 30.44
CA LEU A 156 -41.90 25.86 31.39
C LEU A 156 -42.38 27.05 32.21
N LYS A 157 -41.47 27.90 32.67
CA LYS A 157 -41.81 29.13 33.40
C LYS A 157 -42.58 30.10 32.51
N ASP A 158 -42.08 30.37 31.30
CA ASP A 158 -42.73 31.28 30.36
C ASP A 158 -44.14 30.79 29.99
N ALA A 159 -44.33 29.46 29.86
CA ALA A 159 -45.64 28.85 29.63
C ALA A 159 -46.59 29.01 30.83
N ALA A 160 -46.10 28.80 32.06
CA ALA A 160 -46.89 29.00 33.27
C ALA A 160 -47.33 30.47 33.42
N ASP A 161 -46.39 31.41 33.24
CA ASP A 161 -46.67 32.85 33.29
C ASP A 161 -47.66 33.27 32.19
N ALA A 162 -47.61 32.64 31.01
CA ALA A 162 -48.55 32.88 29.92
C ALA A 162 -49.95 32.32 30.22
N MET A 163 -50.05 31.12 30.80
CA MET A 163 -51.34 30.55 31.24
C MET A 163 -51.98 31.41 32.33
N GLU A 164 -51.21 31.89 33.30
CA GLU A 164 -51.71 32.78 34.36
C GLU A 164 -52.19 34.13 33.80
N ARG A 165 -51.44 34.71 32.85
CA ARG A 165 -51.89 35.90 32.11
C ARG A 165 -53.18 35.64 31.34
N GLN A 166 -53.30 34.49 30.69
CA GLN A 166 -54.51 34.15 29.95
C GLN A 166 -55.73 33.93 30.88
N GLN A 167 -55.52 33.28 32.04
CA GLN A 167 -56.55 33.12 33.06
C GLN A 167 -57.01 34.46 33.63
N SER A 168 -56.07 35.35 33.97
CA SER A 168 -56.40 36.68 34.50
C SER A 168 -57.13 37.55 33.47
N LEU A 169 -56.74 37.51 32.19
CA LEU A 169 -57.48 38.15 31.11
C LEU A 169 -58.91 37.58 30.99
N HIS A 170 -59.05 36.26 30.99
CA HIS A 170 -60.37 35.62 30.92
C HIS A 170 -61.26 36.01 32.10
N GLN A 171 -60.69 36.09 33.31
CA GLN A 171 -61.42 36.51 34.51
C GLN A 171 -61.85 37.99 34.44
N LEU A 172 -61.01 38.87 33.90
CA LEU A 172 -61.36 40.25 33.62
C LEU A 172 -62.50 40.35 32.58
N GLU A 173 -62.46 39.55 31.52
CA GLU A 173 -63.53 39.49 30.51
C GLU A 173 -64.87 39.03 31.10
N LEU A 174 -64.86 38.00 31.95
CA LEU A 174 -66.04 37.54 32.68
C LEU A 174 -66.60 38.64 33.57
N SER A 175 -65.77 39.29 34.38
CA SER A 175 -66.21 40.39 35.26
C SER A 175 -66.78 41.57 34.48
N ARG A 176 -66.22 41.88 33.29
CA ARG A 176 -66.74 42.89 32.38
C ARG A 176 -68.11 42.49 31.82
N ALA A 177 -68.28 41.23 31.42
CA ALA A 177 -69.55 40.70 30.92
C ALA A 177 -70.64 40.73 32.01
N GLU A 178 -70.30 40.37 33.25
CA GLU A 178 -71.19 40.46 34.41
C GLU A 178 -71.60 41.92 34.69
N GLY A 179 -70.66 42.87 34.64
CA GLY A 179 -70.97 44.29 34.79
C GLY A 179 -71.86 44.86 33.68
N LEU A 180 -71.69 44.38 32.44
CA LEU A 180 -72.58 44.71 31.32
C LEU A 180 -73.97 44.09 31.49
N GLY A 181 -74.06 42.86 32.03
CA GLY A 181 -75.32 42.22 32.40
C GLY A 181 -76.06 42.97 33.51
N TYR A 182 -75.37 43.38 34.57
CA TYR A 182 -75.92 44.19 35.66
C TYR A 182 -76.43 45.54 35.17
N SER A 183 -75.66 46.23 34.33
CA SER A 183 -76.07 47.53 33.77
C SER A 183 -77.24 47.43 32.79
N ARG A 184 -77.35 46.32 32.04
CA ARG A 184 -78.53 46.03 31.21
C ARG A 184 -79.78 45.74 32.06
N GLY A 185 -79.65 44.90 33.10
CA GLY A 185 -80.76 44.62 34.03
C GLY A 185 -81.24 45.86 34.79
N LEU A 186 -80.32 46.77 35.14
CA LEU A 186 -80.65 48.08 35.72
C LEU A 186 -81.46 48.95 34.75
N LYS A 187 -81.08 49.02 33.46
CA LYS A 187 -81.84 49.76 32.44
C LYS A 187 -83.25 49.19 32.26
N GLU A 188 -83.36 47.86 32.11
CA GLU A 188 -84.64 47.17 31.95
C GLU A 188 -85.54 47.37 33.19
N ALA A 189 -84.98 47.35 34.40
CA ALA A 189 -85.72 47.63 35.63
C ALA A 189 -86.17 49.10 35.75
N THR A 190 -85.31 50.06 35.36
CA THR A 190 -85.69 51.48 35.35
C THR A 190 -86.75 51.81 34.31
N GLU A 191 -86.70 51.18 33.12
CA GLU A 191 -87.73 51.30 32.09
C GLU A 191 -89.07 50.75 32.59
N GLN A 192 -89.08 49.60 33.28
CA GLN A 192 -90.31 49.05 33.88
C GLN A 192 -90.90 49.92 35.00
N ILE A 193 -90.05 50.62 35.77
CA ILE A 193 -90.51 51.55 36.81
C ILE A 193 -91.11 52.81 36.18
N LEU A 194 -90.47 53.36 35.14
CA LEU A 194 -90.98 54.51 34.39
C LEU A 194 -92.29 54.19 33.67
N ASP A 195 -92.40 53.02 33.04
CA ASP A 195 -93.65 52.55 32.40
C ASP A 195 -94.79 52.39 33.41
N LYS A 196 -94.49 51.93 34.64
CA LYS A 196 -95.49 51.87 35.73
C LYS A 196 -95.91 53.25 36.22
N GLN A 197 -94.97 54.19 36.35
CA GLN A 197 -95.27 55.56 36.75
C GLN A 197 -96.09 56.31 35.68
N MET A 198 -95.90 56.00 34.39
CA MET A 198 -96.71 56.55 33.30
C MET A 198 -98.11 55.92 33.16
N GLN A 199 -98.38 54.80 33.83
CA GLN A 199 -99.71 54.16 33.87
C GLN A 199 -100.55 54.60 35.09
N GLU A 200 -99.95 55.35 36.02
CA GLU A 200 -100.59 55.85 37.24
C GLU A 200 -100.98 57.35 37.18
N ASP A 201 -100.74 58.01 36.03
CA ASP A 201 -101.25 59.35 35.66
C ASP A 201 -102.37 59.25 34.60
#